data_AF-A0A4R4FDJ5-F1
#
_entry.id   AF-A0A4R4FDJ5-F1
#
_cell.length_a   1.000
_cell.length_b   1.000
_cell.length_c   1.000
_cell.angle_alpha   90.00
_cell.angle_beta   90.00
_cell.angle_gamma   90.00
#
_symmetry.space_group_name_H-M   'P 1'
#
loop_
_entity.id
_entity.type
_entity.pdbx_description
1 polymer ?
#
loop_
_entity_poly.entity_id
_entity_poly.type
_entity_poly.pdbx_seq_one_letter_code
_entity_poly.pdbx_strand_id
1 'polypeptide(L)'
;MKKKLLSVLLVISMTASALLTGCGGQSADEYLGEQITAMKKDKTDRFSTLLDDQLAELLDVNMYVLTFPDELREPYLKFLQTAFNSVGFEVASADKKDNGNYKVQVTFTPLDVAKTTQETNEAYTEAMQGTNLAEESGALLEKASDAVKKNPEYGVETTTELEVKKKGDSYSVSDKEYEKLMSASLVNCMAPYDAVCNILNARDLLQAYLDASFKGEFTQYMKHTGKTEEEAQAWYEADGTFDPPSDLSSQYQERCSAAYKNILKQCNYSVGIPHKVDNLFNYTADVSVTPNNSVKQAYEEFSARSFYSIEEASAAYVEIFEKYAASPAYGEETTMTVELSLSSILASQEAGSDLYKLGEAICPVPQ
;
A
#
# COMPACT_ATOMS: atom_id res chain seq x y z
N MET A 1 64.44 -46.13 11.73
CA MET A 1 63.64 -45.78 10.54
C MET A 1 63.40 -44.27 10.53
N LYS A 2 63.76 -43.61 9.43
CA LYS A 2 63.30 -42.32 8.83
C LYS A 2 62.67 -41.25 9.78
N LYS A 3 63.27 -40.04 9.95
CA LYS A 3 63.11 -38.77 9.15
C LYS A 3 61.64 -38.26 9.16
N LYS A 4 61.22 -37.01 9.47
CA LYS A 4 61.70 -35.60 9.41
C LYS A 4 60.70 -34.75 10.27
N LEU A 5 61.03 -33.67 11.00
CA LEU A 5 61.27 -32.27 10.58
C LEU A 5 60.16 -31.67 9.68
N LEU A 6 59.32 -30.76 10.19
CA LEU A 6 59.37 -29.30 9.93
C LEU A 6 58.09 -28.56 10.37
N SER A 7 58.31 -27.40 10.96
CA SER A 7 57.40 -26.28 11.18
C SER A 7 56.63 -25.89 9.90
N VAL A 8 55.36 -25.51 10.03
CA VAL A 8 54.63 -24.77 8.99
C VAL A 8 54.05 -23.49 9.60
N LEU A 9 54.71 -22.41 9.23
CA LEU A 9 54.31 -21.01 9.37
C LEU A 9 53.08 -20.78 8.48
N LEU A 10 52.06 -20.12 9.04
CA LEU A 10 50.85 -19.73 8.34
C LEU A 10 51.16 -18.49 7.49
N VAL A 11 51.46 -18.69 6.21
CA VAL A 11 51.66 -17.63 5.21
C VAL A 11 50.30 -17.28 4.63
N ILE A 12 49.69 -16.21 5.13
CA ILE A 12 48.57 -15.54 4.48
C ILE A 12 49.17 -14.75 3.30
N SER A 13 48.83 -15.18 2.09
CA SER A 13 49.21 -14.53 0.85
C SER A 13 48.54 -13.16 0.73
N MET A 14 49.26 -12.11 1.09
CA MET A 14 49.05 -10.77 0.56
C MET A 14 49.37 -10.78 -0.94
N THR A 15 48.35 -10.76 -1.79
CA THR A 15 48.55 -10.35 -3.19
C THR A 15 48.55 -8.84 -3.24
N ALA A 16 49.76 -8.28 -3.21
CA ALA A 16 50.03 -6.90 -3.54
C ALA A 16 49.67 -6.64 -5.01
N SER A 17 48.64 -5.82 -5.24
CA SER A 17 48.52 -5.05 -6.48
C SER A 17 49.10 -3.68 -6.18
N ALA A 18 50.42 -3.57 -6.31
CA ALA A 18 51.11 -2.29 -6.34
C ALA A 18 50.92 -1.69 -7.74
N LEU A 19 50.09 -0.65 -7.83
CA LEU A 19 50.24 0.39 -8.86
C LEU A 19 50.72 1.64 -8.15
N LEU A 20 51.97 2.00 -8.45
CA LEU A 20 52.66 3.20 -8.02
C LEU A 20 52.07 4.43 -8.75
N THR A 21 51.69 5.48 -8.01
CA THR A 21 52.26 6.83 -8.09
C THR A 21 51.58 7.77 -7.08
N GLY A 22 52.37 8.41 -6.21
CA GLY A 22 51.96 9.64 -5.50
C GLY A 22 51.95 9.55 -3.97
N CYS A 23 53.03 9.97 -3.32
CA CYS A 23 53.02 10.37 -1.91
C CYS A 23 52.16 11.63 -1.73
N GLY A 24 50.97 11.47 -1.18
CA GLY A 24 50.10 12.50 -0.63
C GLY A 24 48.94 11.80 0.06
N GLY A 25 48.71 12.04 1.36
CA GLY A 25 47.53 11.50 2.02
C GLY A 25 46.27 12.06 1.36
N GLN A 26 45.27 11.21 1.12
CA GLN A 26 43.98 11.58 0.54
C GLN A 26 43.41 12.85 1.23
N SER A 27 42.81 13.77 0.48
CA SER A 27 42.10 14.90 1.07
C SER A 27 40.72 14.47 1.61
N ALA A 28 40.10 15.28 2.48
CA ALA A 28 38.78 14.98 3.00
C ALA A 28 37.69 15.00 1.91
N ASP A 29 37.84 15.90 0.93
CA ASP A 29 36.99 16.01 -0.26
C ASP A 29 37.17 14.85 -1.23
N GLU A 30 38.41 14.43 -1.52
CA GLU A 30 38.69 13.22 -2.32
C GLU A 30 38.07 11.98 -1.67
N TYR A 31 38.20 11.82 -0.35
CA TYR A 31 37.57 10.74 0.41
C TYR A 31 36.04 10.76 0.25
N LEU A 32 35.41 11.92 0.43
CA LEU A 32 33.95 12.03 0.29
C LEU A 32 33.50 11.71 -1.14
N GLY A 33 34.20 12.20 -2.15
CA GLY A 33 33.91 11.91 -3.56
C GLY A 33 34.00 10.42 -3.89
N GLU A 34 34.99 9.71 -3.35
CA GLU A 34 35.08 8.25 -3.46
C GLU A 34 33.91 7.54 -2.77
N GLN A 35 33.47 8.02 -1.60
CA GLN A 35 32.31 7.42 -0.91
C GLN A 35 31.01 7.61 -1.68
N ILE A 36 30.76 8.81 -2.23
CA ILE A 36 29.62 9.09 -3.11
C ILE A 36 29.67 8.17 -4.33
N THR A 37 30.84 8.03 -4.96
CA THR A 37 31.03 7.12 -6.09
C THR A 37 30.76 5.66 -5.73
N ALA A 38 31.16 5.23 -4.53
CA ALA A 38 30.90 3.87 -4.05
C ALA A 38 29.40 3.62 -3.77
N MET A 39 28.67 4.63 -3.28
CA MET A 39 27.21 4.55 -3.09
C MET A 39 26.48 4.27 -4.39
N LYS A 40 26.94 4.85 -5.50
CA LYS A 40 26.37 4.64 -6.84
C LYS A 40 26.54 3.23 -7.41
N LYS A 41 27.52 2.46 -6.92
CA LYS A 41 27.88 1.16 -7.49
C LYS A 41 27.38 -0.01 -6.65
N ASP A 42 27.80 -0.09 -5.39
CA ASP A 42 27.77 -1.38 -4.66
C ASP A 42 27.20 -1.28 -3.22
N LYS A 43 26.75 -0.10 -2.78
CA LYS A 43 26.31 0.11 -1.38
C LYS A 43 24.81 0.42 -1.25
N THR A 44 23.95 -0.50 -1.68
CA THR A 44 22.48 -0.37 -1.55
C THR A 44 22.02 -0.19 -0.11
N ASP A 45 22.68 -0.83 0.85
CA ASP A 45 22.30 -0.78 2.27
C ASP A 45 22.29 0.65 2.84
N ARG A 46 23.08 1.56 2.23
CA ARG A 46 23.14 2.97 2.63
C ARG A 46 21.80 3.69 2.47
N PHE A 47 20.95 3.24 1.55
CA PHE A 47 19.63 3.83 1.31
C PHE A 47 18.55 3.36 2.29
N SER A 48 18.88 2.42 3.20
CA SER A 48 17.91 1.86 4.15
C SER A 48 17.26 2.93 5.03
N THR A 49 18.07 3.83 5.60
CA THR A 49 17.55 4.89 6.47
C THR A 49 16.63 5.84 5.72
N LEU A 50 17.00 6.22 4.48
CA LEU A 50 16.11 7.05 3.64
C LEU A 50 14.76 6.36 3.44
N LEU A 51 14.76 5.07 3.07
CA LEU A 51 13.52 4.33 2.89
C LEU A 51 12.72 4.25 4.20
N ASP A 52 13.38 3.93 5.32
CA ASP A 52 12.72 3.81 6.63
C ASP A 52 12.08 5.13 7.07
N ASP A 53 12.76 6.26 6.86
CA ASP A 53 12.23 7.59 7.17
C ASP A 53 11.01 7.94 6.31
N GLN A 54 11.07 7.66 5.00
CA GLN A 54 9.94 7.88 4.09
C GLN A 54 8.75 6.99 4.44
N LEU A 55 8.98 5.73 4.84
CA LEU A 55 7.92 4.84 5.31
C LEU A 55 7.33 5.30 6.64
N ALA A 56 8.15 5.83 7.56
CA ALA A 56 7.67 6.41 8.80
C ALA A 56 6.78 7.64 8.55
N GLU A 57 7.15 8.50 7.60
CA GLU A 57 6.32 9.64 7.19
C GLU A 57 4.94 9.20 6.67
N LEU A 58 4.88 8.14 5.84
CA LEU A 58 3.62 7.57 5.34
C LEU A 58 2.73 7.00 6.46
N LEU A 59 3.34 6.37 7.47
CA LEU A 59 2.64 5.84 8.64
C LEU A 59 2.13 6.97 9.55
N ASP A 60 2.91 8.02 9.79
CA ASP A 60 2.55 9.13 10.67
C ASP A 60 1.31 9.89 10.16
N VAL A 61 1.13 9.97 8.85
CA VAL A 61 -0.06 10.60 8.24
C VAL A 61 -1.22 9.61 8.02
N ASN A 62 -1.07 8.34 8.42
CA ASN A 62 -2.01 7.25 8.17
C ASN A 62 -2.51 7.21 6.71
N MET A 63 -1.59 7.38 5.76
CA MET A 63 -1.97 7.49 4.34
C MET A 63 -2.60 6.19 3.82
N TYR A 64 -2.11 5.05 4.31
CA TYR A 64 -2.50 3.72 3.85
C TYR A 64 -2.79 2.79 5.03
N VAL A 65 -3.78 1.92 4.85
CA VAL A 65 -3.98 0.75 5.72
C VAL A 65 -3.03 -0.38 5.32
N LEU A 66 -2.71 -0.45 4.02
CA LEU A 66 -1.73 -1.40 3.51
C LEU A 66 -0.32 -1.06 4.01
N THR A 67 0.39 -2.07 4.48
CA THR A 67 1.76 -1.95 4.97
C THR A 67 2.77 -2.25 3.88
N PHE A 68 3.91 -1.56 3.90
CA PHE A 68 5.01 -1.83 2.98
C PHE A 68 5.51 -3.29 3.13
N PRO A 69 5.50 -4.10 2.06
CA PRO A 69 5.91 -5.51 2.14
C PRO A 69 7.43 -5.67 2.33
N ASP A 70 7.85 -6.61 3.17
CA ASP A 70 9.28 -6.89 3.42
C ASP A 70 10.00 -7.32 2.13
N GLU A 71 9.32 -8.09 1.27
CA GLU A 71 9.82 -8.56 -0.01
C GLU A 71 10.16 -7.41 -0.98
N LEU A 72 9.52 -6.25 -0.80
CA LEU A 72 9.72 -5.07 -1.63
C LEU A 72 10.96 -4.27 -1.22
N ARG A 73 11.51 -4.51 -0.02
CA ARG A 73 12.63 -3.72 0.52
C ARG A 73 13.86 -3.75 -0.38
N GLU A 74 14.36 -4.93 -0.73
CA GLU A 74 15.56 -5.05 -1.56
C GLU A 74 15.36 -4.44 -2.98
N PRO A 75 14.26 -4.72 -3.70
CA PRO A 75 13.94 -4.03 -4.95
C PRO A 75 13.94 -2.50 -4.81
N TYR A 76 13.35 -1.97 -3.74
CA TYR A 76 13.28 -0.52 -3.52
C TYR A 76 14.66 0.11 -3.29
N LEU A 77 15.52 -0.53 -2.50
CA LEU A 77 16.89 -0.06 -2.28
C LEU A 77 17.71 -0.03 -3.59
N LYS A 78 17.51 -1.01 -4.48
CA LYS A 78 18.13 -1.01 -5.82
C LYS A 78 17.59 0.11 -6.71
N PHE A 79 16.29 0.41 -6.63
CA PHE A 79 15.71 1.54 -7.33
C PHE A 79 16.26 2.88 -6.81
N LEU A 80 16.32 3.08 -5.50
CA LEU A 80 16.89 4.29 -4.89
C LEU A 80 18.37 4.48 -5.27
N GLN A 81 19.15 3.40 -5.30
CA GLN A 81 20.52 3.46 -5.79
C GLN A 81 20.59 3.86 -7.28
N THR A 82 19.69 3.32 -8.11
CA THR A 82 19.60 3.67 -9.54
C THR A 82 19.26 5.15 -9.72
N ALA A 83 18.32 5.66 -8.95
CA ALA A 83 17.96 7.08 -8.88
C ALA A 83 19.14 7.94 -8.43
N PHE A 84 19.83 7.56 -7.36
CA PHE A 84 21.00 8.30 -6.88
C PHE A 84 22.16 8.30 -7.87
N ASN A 85 22.31 7.23 -8.64
CA ASN A 85 23.34 7.12 -9.67
C ASN A 85 23.14 8.15 -10.80
N SER A 86 21.90 8.50 -11.14
CA SER A 86 21.63 9.48 -12.21
C SER A 86 22.04 10.90 -11.82
N VAL A 87 22.05 11.25 -10.53
CA VAL A 87 22.39 12.59 -10.03
C VAL A 87 23.89 12.86 -10.18
N GLY A 88 24.27 13.95 -10.85
CA GLY A 88 25.65 14.44 -10.88
C GLY A 88 26.02 15.17 -9.58
N PHE A 89 27.17 14.84 -8.98
CA PHE A 89 27.66 15.49 -7.76
C PHE A 89 29.01 16.15 -8.03
N GLU A 90 29.10 17.43 -7.67
CA GLU A 90 30.33 18.21 -7.67
C GLU A 90 30.79 18.41 -6.23
N VAL A 91 31.98 17.91 -5.89
CA VAL A 91 32.55 17.97 -4.54
C VAL A 91 33.59 19.08 -4.51
N ALA A 92 33.33 20.13 -3.71
CA ALA A 92 34.26 21.24 -3.53
C ALA A 92 35.44 20.85 -2.63
N SER A 93 36.51 21.66 -2.63
CA SER A 93 37.64 21.48 -1.71
C SER A 93 37.20 21.58 -0.25
N ALA A 94 37.83 20.78 0.61
CA ALA A 94 37.46 20.71 2.01
C ALA A 94 37.94 21.93 2.83
N ASP A 95 37.02 22.55 3.58
CA ASP A 95 37.31 23.60 4.54
C ASP A 95 37.57 22.99 5.93
N LYS A 96 38.77 23.19 6.47
CA LYS A 96 39.13 22.69 7.80
C LYS A 96 38.46 23.54 8.89
N LYS A 97 37.74 22.88 9.81
CA LYS A 97 37.15 23.48 11.02
C LYS A 97 38.17 23.56 12.16
N ASP A 98 37.91 24.44 13.13
CA ASP A 98 38.71 24.60 14.35
C ASP A 98 38.80 23.32 15.19
N ASN A 99 37.79 22.45 15.11
CA ASN A 99 37.75 21.17 15.81
C ASN A 99 38.54 20.04 15.11
N GLY A 100 39.22 20.34 13.99
CA GLY A 100 40.01 19.39 13.22
C GLY A 100 39.21 18.54 12.23
N ASN A 101 37.88 18.65 12.19
CA ASN A 101 37.03 18.07 11.14
C ASN A 101 37.00 18.98 9.92
N TYR A 102 36.35 18.53 8.85
CA TYR A 102 36.27 19.20 7.58
C TYR A 102 34.81 19.43 7.19
N LYS A 103 34.53 20.56 6.54
CA LYS A 103 33.30 20.82 5.79
C LYS A 103 33.61 20.62 4.32
N VAL A 104 32.72 19.93 3.62
CA VAL A 104 32.82 19.76 2.18
C VAL A 104 31.48 20.14 1.58
N GLN A 105 31.47 21.10 0.66
CA GLN A 105 30.26 21.45 -0.07
C GLN A 105 30.09 20.49 -1.25
N VAL A 106 28.88 19.97 -1.40
CA VAL A 106 28.51 19.11 -2.53
C VAL A 106 27.36 19.77 -3.27
N THR A 107 27.61 20.14 -4.52
CA THR A 107 26.64 20.76 -5.42
C THR A 107 26.05 19.70 -6.36
N PHE A 108 24.74 19.73 -6.57
CA PHE A 108 24.03 18.78 -7.41
C PHE A 108 22.66 19.35 -7.82
N THR A 109 22.05 18.77 -8.85
CA THR A 109 20.65 19.03 -9.19
C THR A 109 19.81 17.82 -8.76
N PRO A 110 18.87 17.95 -7.79
CA PRO A 110 18.10 16.83 -7.28
C PRO A 110 17.26 16.17 -8.37
N LEU A 111 17.12 14.84 -8.32
CA LEU A 111 16.17 14.11 -9.16
C LEU A 111 14.77 14.21 -8.55
N ASP A 112 13.80 14.65 -9.35
CA ASP A 112 12.38 14.59 -9.00
C ASP A 112 11.81 13.26 -9.49
N VAL A 113 11.75 12.28 -8.58
CA VAL A 113 11.35 10.91 -8.92
C VAL A 113 9.89 10.87 -9.38
N ALA A 114 9.01 11.67 -8.78
CA ALA A 114 7.60 11.72 -9.17
C ALA A 114 7.44 12.19 -10.61
N LYS A 115 8.07 13.31 -11.00
CA LYS A 115 8.00 13.79 -12.38
C LYS A 115 8.64 12.81 -13.36
N THR A 116 9.86 12.36 -13.05
CA THR A 116 10.61 11.41 -13.87
C THR A 116 9.82 10.13 -14.17
N THR A 117 9.03 9.66 -13.21
CA THR A 117 8.30 8.38 -13.32
C THR A 117 6.82 8.55 -13.64
N GLN A 118 6.31 9.78 -13.78
CA GLN A 118 4.88 10.06 -13.87
C GLN A 118 4.18 9.25 -14.97
N GLU A 119 4.62 9.40 -16.23
CA GLU A 119 4.01 8.69 -17.37
C GLU A 119 4.13 7.17 -17.22
N THR A 120 5.22 6.68 -16.61
CA THR A 120 5.44 5.25 -16.39
C THR A 120 4.50 4.70 -15.33
N ASN A 121 4.31 5.43 -14.23
CA ASN A 121 3.43 5.05 -13.13
C ASN A 121 1.96 5.07 -13.56
N GLU A 122 1.56 6.10 -14.32
CA GLU A 122 0.20 6.24 -14.85
C GLU A 122 -0.11 5.10 -15.84
N ALA A 123 0.76 4.86 -16.83
CA ALA A 123 0.55 3.79 -17.81
C ALA A 123 0.57 2.39 -17.17
N TYR A 124 1.36 2.19 -16.11
CA TYR A 124 1.39 0.93 -15.39
C TYR A 124 0.08 0.69 -14.62
N THR A 125 -0.36 1.67 -13.84
CA THR A 125 -1.55 1.52 -12.99
C THR A 125 -2.83 1.42 -13.82
N GLU A 126 -2.90 2.05 -14.99
CA GLU A 126 -4.00 1.88 -15.95
C GLU A 126 -4.09 0.43 -16.47
N ALA A 127 -2.95 -0.23 -16.69
CA ALA A 127 -2.87 -1.59 -17.23
C ALA A 127 -2.79 -2.69 -16.15
N MET A 128 -2.75 -2.33 -14.86
CA MET A 128 -2.55 -3.25 -13.75
C MET A 128 -3.70 -4.25 -13.64
N GLN A 129 -3.39 -5.51 -13.30
CA GLN A 129 -4.39 -6.59 -13.19
C GLN A 129 -4.26 -7.41 -11.89
N GLY A 130 -3.12 -7.34 -11.18
CA GLY A 130 -2.91 -8.07 -9.95
C GLY A 130 -3.23 -7.25 -8.70
N THR A 131 -3.45 -7.96 -7.60
CA THR A 131 -3.77 -7.40 -6.28
C THR A 131 -2.62 -7.54 -5.28
N ASN A 132 -1.51 -8.16 -5.67
CA ASN A 132 -0.37 -8.36 -4.79
C ASN A 132 0.52 -7.12 -4.83
N LEU A 133 0.52 -6.36 -3.72
CA LEU A 133 1.27 -5.11 -3.61
C LEU A 133 2.77 -5.27 -3.86
N ALA A 134 3.39 -6.36 -3.40
CA ALA A 134 4.83 -6.59 -3.56
C ALA A 134 5.19 -6.88 -5.02
N GLU A 135 4.40 -7.75 -5.68
CA GLU A 135 4.60 -8.12 -7.08
C GLU A 135 4.39 -6.92 -8.01
N GLU A 136 3.28 -6.19 -7.84
CA GLU A 136 2.93 -5.05 -8.70
C GLU A 136 3.90 -3.88 -8.50
N SER A 137 4.26 -3.56 -7.24
CA SER A 137 5.25 -2.53 -6.96
C SER A 137 6.64 -2.92 -7.49
N GLY A 138 7.03 -4.18 -7.34
CA GLY A 138 8.30 -4.69 -7.86
C GLY A 138 8.42 -4.52 -9.37
N ALA A 139 7.38 -4.91 -10.11
CA ALA A 139 7.31 -4.77 -11.56
C ALA A 139 7.30 -3.29 -12.01
N LEU A 140 6.64 -2.40 -11.26
CA LEU A 140 6.71 -0.96 -11.53
C LEU A 140 8.12 -0.39 -11.27
N LEU A 141 8.81 -0.81 -10.20
CA LEU A 141 10.16 -0.32 -9.89
C LEU A 141 11.18 -0.62 -10.99
N GLU A 142 11.04 -1.76 -11.69
CA GLU A 142 11.88 -2.07 -12.85
C GLU A 142 11.66 -1.05 -13.99
N LYS A 143 10.40 -0.73 -14.29
CA LYS A 143 10.04 0.26 -15.33
C LYS A 143 10.45 1.68 -14.91
N ALA A 144 10.24 2.04 -13.65
CA ALA A 144 10.65 3.32 -13.08
C ALA A 144 12.17 3.49 -13.12
N SER A 145 12.94 2.43 -12.82
CA SER A 145 14.40 2.42 -12.94
C SER A 145 14.85 2.71 -14.38
N ASP A 146 14.12 2.20 -15.36
CA ASP A 146 14.36 2.47 -16.78
C ASP A 146 14.04 3.91 -17.17
N ALA A 147 12.94 4.48 -16.65
CA ALA A 147 12.58 5.87 -16.87
C ALA A 147 13.67 6.83 -16.33
N VAL A 148 14.13 6.59 -15.10
CA VAL A 148 15.24 7.31 -14.47
C VAL A 148 16.51 7.31 -15.32
N LYS A 149 16.86 6.19 -15.96
CA LYS A 149 18.05 6.09 -16.81
C LYS A 149 17.90 6.82 -18.14
N LYS A 150 16.68 6.88 -18.69
CA LYS A 150 16.42 7.39 -20.05
C LYS A 150 16.15 8.88 -20.04
N ASN A 151 15.19 9.34 -19.23
CA ASN A 151 14.67 10.70 -19.23
C ASN A 151 14.53 11.24 -17.80
N PRO A 152 15.65 11.40 -17.04
CA PRO A 152 15.57 11.94 -15.70
C PRO A 152 15.12 13.40 -15.72
N GLU A 153 14.18 13.75 -14.85
CA GLU A 153 13.76 15.12 -14.60
C GLU A 153 14.35 15.65 -13.31
N TYR A 154 15.08 16.75 -13.42
CA TYR A 154 15.79 17.34 -12.31
C TYR A 154 15.14 18.64 -11.83
N GLY A 155 15.31 18.94 -10.55
CA GLY A 155 14.87 20.18 -9.92
C GLY A 155 15.84 21.34 -10.15
N VAL A 156 15.98 22.18 -9.13
CA VAL A 156 16.92 23.33 -9.14
C VAL A 156 18.23 22.90 -8.50
N GLU A 157 19.35 23.33 -9.08
CA GLU A 157 20.68 23.10 -8.51
C GLU A 157 20.75 23.61 -7.06
N THR A 158 21.36 22.80 -6.20
CA THR A 158 21.49 23.09 -4.78
C THR A 158 22.85 22.64 -4.28
N THR A 159 23.23 23.15 -3.11
CA THR A 159 24.49 22.81 -2.45
C THR A 159 24.22 22.37 -1.03
N THR A 160 24.74 21.20 -0.66
CA THR A 160 24.69 20.67 0.70
C THR A 160 26.08 20.63 1.31
N GLU A 161 26.22 21.16 2.53
CA GLU A 161 27.44 21.01 3.33
C GLU A 161 27.44 19.67 4.06
N LEU A 162 28.50 18.87 3.91
CA LEU A 162 28.71 17.61 4.62
C LEU A 162 29.92 17.68 5.56
N GLU A 163 29.83 17.04 6.72
CA GLU A 163 30.95 16.91 7.65
C GLU A 163 31.78 15.65 7.40
N VAL A 164 33.09 15.83 7.21
CA VAL A 164 34.07 14.74 7.14
C VAL A 164 34.97 14.78 8.37
N LYS A 165 34.95 13.72 9.18
CA LYS A 165 35.72 13.63 10.43
C LYS A 165 37.07 12.97 10.18
N LYS A 166 38.14 13.59 10.70
CA LYS A 166 39.48 13.00 10.69
C LYS A 166 39.67 12.08 11.89
N LYS A 167 40.14 10.85 11.64
CA LYS A 167 40.43 9.82 12.64
C LYS A 167 41.87 9.34 12.44
N GLY A 168 42.81 10.02 13.11
CA GLY A 168 44.24 9.80 12.87
C GLY A 168 44.60 10.17 11.42
N ASP A 169 45.07 9.19 10.66
CA ASP A 169 45.44 9.35 9.25
C ASP A 169 44.30 9.03 8.27
N SER A 170 43.12 8.67 8.76
CA SER A 170 41.95 8.35 7.92
C SER A 170 40.81 9.35 8.07
N TYR A 171 39.82 9.27 7.17
CA TYR A 171 38.58 10.04 7.23
C TYR A 171 37.38 9.13 7.47
N SER A 172 36.27 9.73 7.90
CA SER A 172 34.97 9.06 8.03
C SER A 172 33.84 10.07 7.88
N VAL A 173 32.73 9.61 7.32
CA VAL A 173 31.46 10.34 7.19
C VAL A 173 30.42 9.53 7.94
N SER A 174 29.58 10.19 8.74
CA SER A 174 28.52 9.51 9.49
C SER A 174 27.31 9.19 8.63
N ASP A 175 26.52 8.19 9.04
CA ASP A 175 25.30 7.79 8.33
C ASP A 175 24.32 8.96 8.14
N LYS A 176 24.18 9.81 9.16
CA LYS A 176 23.39 11.06 9.10
C LYS A 176 23.81 12.01 7.97
N GLU A 177 25.09 12.08 7.64
CA GLU A 177 25.56 12.96 6.56
C GLU A 177 25.26 12.35 5.19
N TYR A 178 25.30 11.03 5.07
CA TYR A 178 24.84 10.35 3.86
C TYR A 178 23.33 10.49 3.68
N GLU A 179 22.55 10.29 4.73
CA GLU A 179 21.09 10.48 4.75
C GLU A 179 20.73 11.89 4.28
N LYS A 180 21.36 12.92 4.87
CA LYS A 180 21.21 14.31 4.44
C LYS A 180 21.44 14.50 2.93
N LEU A 181 22.49 13.90 2.38
CA LEU A 181 22.78 13.97 0.94
C LEU A 181 21.73 13.24 0.10
N MET A 182 21.33 12.03 0.51
CA MET A 182 20.35 11.22 -0.23
C MET A 182 18.96 11.88 -0.21
N SER A 183 18.46 12.30 0.95
CA SER A 183 17.15 12.97 1.07
C SER A 183 17.12 14.30 0.29
N ALA A 184 18.24 15.01 0.21
CA ALA A 184 18.32 16.24 -0.56
C ALA A 184 18.42 15.99 -2.08
N SER A 185 18.99 14.86 -2.51
CA SER A 185 19.21 14.54 -3.92
C SER A 185 18.09 13.75 -4.57
N LEU A 186 17.26 13.05 -3.80
CA LEU A 186 16.13 12.26 -4.27
C LEU A 186 14.83 12.79 -3.66
N VAL A 187 14.09 13.60 -4.41
CA VAL A 187 12.80 14.11 -3.94
C VAL A 187 11.65 13.26 -4.48
N ASN A 188 10.58 13.12 -3.70
CA ASN A 188 9.39 12.33 -4.01
C ASN A 188 9.71 10.85 -4.34
N CYS A 189 10.69 10.27 -3.64
CA CYS A 189 11.25 8.96 -3.98
C CYS A 189 10.29 7.78 -3.75
N MET A 190 9.16 8.00 -3.06
CA MET A 190 8.08 7.03 -2.86
C MET A 190 7.05 6.95 -4.00
N ALA A 191 7.13 7.84 -5.01
CA ALA A 191 6.10 7.96 -6.03
C ALA A 191 5.73 6.64 -6.77
N PRO A 192 6.68 5.74 -7.12
CA PRO A 192 6.31 4.44 -7.69
C PRO A 192 5.52 3.55 -6.73
N TYR A 193 5.91 3.48 -5.45
CA TYR A 193 5.16 2.74 -4.44
C TYR A 193 3.76 3.33 -4.25
N ASP A 194 3.69 4.65 -4.11
CA ASP A 194 2.42 5.37 -3.92
C ASP A 194 1.45 5.10 -5.08
N ALA A 195 1.95 5.04 -6.32
CA ALA A 195 1.11 4.78 -7.49
C ALA A 195 0.33 3.45 -7.37
N VAL A 196 1.01 2.37 -6.98
CA VAL A 196 0.39 1.04 -6.82
C VAL A 196 -0.41 0.98 -5.51
N CYS A 197 0.16 1.46 -4.41
CA CYS A 197 -0.45 1.39 -3.08
C CYS A 197 -1.78 2.16 -3.03
N ASN A 198 -1.88 3.32 -3.68
CA ASN A 198 -3.13 4.08 -3.77
C ASN A 198 -4.28 3.25 -4.38
N ILE A 199 -4.01 2.55 -5.48
CA ILE A 199 -5.02 1.73 -6.18
C ILE A 199 -5.46 0.54 -5.31
N LEU A 200 -4.49 -0.18 -4.74
CA LEU A 200 -4.78 -1.35 -3.91
C LEU A 200 -5.41 -0.99 -2.57
N ASN A 201 -5.07 0.17 -1.99
CA ASN A 201 -5.68 0.66 -0.76
C ASN A 201 -7.14 1.10 -1.00
N ALA A 202 -7.43 1.71 -2.16
CA ALA A 202 -8.81 2.02 -2.56
C ALA A 202 -9.64 0.73 -2.77
N ARG A 203 -9.04 -0.30 -3.37
CA ARG A 203 -9.66 -1.62 -3.50
C ARG A 203 -9.99 -2.23 -2.14
N ASP A 204 -9.02 -2.21 -1.22
CA ASP A 204 -9.15 -2.75 0.13
C ASP A 204 -10.23 -2.02 0.92
N LEU A 205 -10.34 -0.69 0.77
CA LEU A 205 -11.41 0.10 1.37
C LEU A 205 -12.80 -0.34 0.89
N LEU A 206 -13.01 -0.46 -0.43
CA LEU A 206 -14.32 -0.84 -0.96
C LEU A 206 -14.69 -2.27 -0.54
N GLN A 207 -13.73 -3.19 -0.57
CA GLN A 207 -13.92 -4.56 -0.09
C GLN A 207 -14.31 -4.55 1.41
N ALA A 208 -13.57 -3.82 2.24
CA ALA A 208 -13.83 -3.69 3.68
C ALA A 208 -15.20 -3.06 3.97
N TYR A 209 -15.62 -2.07 3.17
CA TYR A 209 -16.94 -1.46 3.27
C TYR A 209 -18.05 -2.49 2.97
N LEU A 210 -17.92 -3.29 1.91
CA LEU A 210 -18.90 -4.32 1.57
C LEU A 210 -18.93 -5.44 2.62
N ASP A 211 -17.77 -5.91 3.07
CA ASP A 211 -17.66 -6.95 4.10
C ASP A 211 -18.26 -6.47 5.44
N ALA A 212 -18.06 -5.21 5.81
CA ALA A 212 -18.73 -4.62 6.97
C ALA A 212 -20.25 -4.50 6.75
N SER A 213 -20.70 -4.05 5.58
CA SER A 213 -22.12 -3.83 5.25
C SER A 213 -22.95 -5.11 5.20
N PHE A 214 -22.39 -6.19 4.65
CA PHE A 214 -23.12 -7.43 4.39
C PHE A 214 -22.77 -8.56 5.37
N LYS A 215 -21.50 -8.66 5.78
CA LYS A 215 -21.03 -9.80 6.58
C LYS A 215 -20.87 -9.45 8.06
N GLY A 216 -20.90 -8.16 8.40
CA GLY A 216 -20.57 -7.69 9.74
C GLY A 216 -19.10 -7.95 10.08
N GLU A 217 -18.22 -7.92 9.08
CA GLU A 217 -16.78 -8.13 9.24
C GLU A 217 -16.05 -6.77 9.33
N PHE A 218 -15.78 -6.31 10.55
CA PHE A 218 -15.34 -4.93 10.77
C PHE A 218 -13.83 -4.72 10.78
N THR A 219 -13.02 -5.77 10.82
CA THR A 219 -11.58 -5.65 11.10
C THR A 219 -10.84 -4.72 10.12
N GLN A 220 -11.06 -4.86 8.82
CA GLN A 220 -10.42 -3.95 7.84
C GLN A 220 -11.14 -2.61 7.77
N TYR A 221 -12.46 -2.59 7.90
CA TYR A 221 -13.25 -1.36 7.88
C TYR A 221 -12.84 -0.38 8.99
N MET A 222 -12.59 -0.90 10.20
CA MET A 222 -12.07 -0.10 11.32
C MET A 222 -10.71 0.52 11.03
N LYS A 223 -9.80 -0.21 10.34
CA LYS A 223 -8.50 0.36 9.98
C LYS A 223 -8.62 1.52 9.00
N HIS A 224 -9.51 1.41 8.02
CA HIS A 224 -9.73 2.46 7.03
C HIS A 224 -10.46 3.69 7.60
N THR A 225 -11.37 3.48 8.55
CA THR A 225 -12.25 4.55 9.04
C THR A 225 -11.82 5.13 10.39
N GLY A 226 -10.93 4.45 11.11
CA GLY A 226 -10.57 4.79 12.48
C GLY A 226 -11.69 4.54 13.50
N LYS A 227 -12.80 3.90 13.11
CA LYS A 227 -13.93 3.57 13.99
C LYS A 227 -13.55 2.50 15.01
N THR A 228 -14.15 2.56 16.20
CA THR A 228 -14.11 1.43 17.13
C THR A 228 -15.02 0.29 16.66
N GLU A 229 -14.88 -0.89 17.27
CA GLU A 229 -15.74 -2.03 16.97
C GLU A 229 -17.20 -1.73 17.34
N GLU A 230 -17.43 -1.03 18.46
CA GLU A 230 -18.77 -0.60 18.86
C GLU A 230 -19.38 0.39 17.87
N GLU A 231 -18.60 1.33 17.34
CA GLU A 231 -19.08 2.29 16.34
C GLU A 231 -19.37 1.61 15.00
N ALA A 232 -18.55 0.65 14.58
CA ALA A 232 -18.76 -0.13 13.37
C ALA A 232 -20.00 -1.03 13.51
N GLN A 233 -20.17 -1.68 14.66
CA GLN A 233 -21.35 -2.48 15.00
C GLN A 233 -22.62 -1.62 15.02
N ALA A 234 -22.58 -0.45 15.66
CA ALA A 234 -23.73 0.46 15.71
C ALA A 234 -24.11 1.00 14.33
N TRP A 235 -23.12 1.25 13.47
CA TRP A 235 -23.35 1.61 12.07
C TRP A 235 -23.98 0.46 11.28
N TYR A 236 -23.50 -0.77 11.45
CA TYR A 236 -24.03 -1.96 10.80
C TYR A 236 -25.50 -2.23 11.19
N GLU A 237 -25.86 -1.98 12.45
CA GLU A 237 -27.22 -2.19 12.97
C GLU A 237 -28.12 -0.95 12.91
N ALA A 238 -27.66 0.14 12.28
CA ALA A 238 -28.38 1.40 12.24
C ALA A 238 -29.76 1.28 11.56
N ASP A 239 -30.66 2.20 11.91
CA ASP A 239 -31.96 2.42 11.26
C ASP A 239 -32.86 1.16 11.15
N GLY A 240 -32.69 0.22 12.08
CA GLY A 240 -33.51 -1.00 12.12
C GLY A 240 -33.21 -1.94 10.94
N THR A 241 -31.98 -1.91 10.40
CA THR A 241 -31.54 -2.74 9.25
C THR A 241 -31.87 -4.23 9.42
N PHE A 242 -31.91 -4.72 10.67
CA PHE A 242 -32.22 -6.12 11.01
C PHE A 242 -33.50 -6.28 11.84
N ASP A 243 -34.29 -5.21 11.97
CA ASP A 243 -35.51 -5.26 12.77
C ASP A 243 -36.52 -6.19 12.08
N PRO A 244 -37.07 -7.16 12.82
CA PRO A 244 -38.12 -8.00 12.27
C PRO A 244 -39.38 -7.17 12.00
N PRO A 245 -40.32 -7.68 11.18
CA PRO A 245 -41.62 -7.03 11.01
C PRO A 245 -42.28 -6.73 12.37
N SER A 246 -42.84 -5.53 12.54
CA SER A 246 -43.42 -5.07 13.82
C SER A 246 -44.51 -5.99 14.38
N ASP A 247 -45.22 -6.68 13.48
CA ASP A 247 -46.35 -7.55 13.80
C ASP A 247 -45.92 -9.00 14.05
N LEU A 248 -44.62 -9.30 13.94
CA LEU A 248 -44.08 -10.62 14.22
C LEU A 248 -44.17 -10.93 15.72
N SER A 249 -44.76 -12.08 16.07
CA SER A 249 -44.83 -12.56 17.46
C SER A 249 -43.45 -12.56 18.11
N SER A 250 -43.34 -12.04 19.34
CA SER A 250 -42.07 -11.76 20.01
C SER A 250 -41.12 -12.95 20.12
N GLN A 251 -41.65 -14.17 20.24
CA GLN A 251 -40.85 -15.41 20.31
C GLN A 251 -40.06 -15.73 19.03
N TYR A 252 -40.39 -15.08 17.90
CA TYR A 252 -39.75 -15.29 16.60
C TYR A 252 -38.79 -14.16 16.21
N GLN A 253 -38.81 -13.02 16.91
CA GLN A 253 -38.06 -11.82 16.55
C GLN A 253 -36.54 -12.07 16.46
N GLU A 254 -35.95 -12.68 17.49
CA GLU A 254 -34.51 -12.99 17.50
C GLU A 254 -34.11 -13.94 16.36
N ARG A 255 -34.92 -14.98 16.12
CA ARG A 255 -34.69 -15.95 15.05
C ARG A 255 -34.78 -15.30 13.67
N CYS A 256 -35.73 -14.39 13.47
CA CYS A 256 -35.88 -13.62 12.26
C CYS A 256 -34.63 -12.78 11.96
N SER A 257 -34.22 -11.94 12.92
CA SER A 257 -33.02 -11.11 12.77
C SER A 257 -31.76 -11.95 12.53
N ALA A 258 -31.64 -13.09 13.22
CA ALA A 258 -30.53 -14.02 13.02
C ALA A 258 -30.54 -14.63 11.60
N ALA A 259 -31.71 -15.04 11.09
CA ALA A 259 -31.83 -15.57 9.73
C ALA A 259 -31.45 -14.53 8.67
N TYR A 260 -31.91 -13.27 8.82
CA TYR A 260 -31.53 -12.16 7.95
C TYR A 260 -30.01 -11.92 7.94
N LYS A 261 -29.38 -11.81 9.11
CA LYS A 261 -27.92 -11.64 9.23
C LYS A 261 -27.17 -12.83 8.59
N ASN A 262 -27.67 -14.04 8.74
CA ASN A 262 -27.07 -15.23 8.12
C ASN A 262 -27.19 -15.24 6.59
N ILE A 263 -28.29 -14.69 6.03
CA ILE A 263 -28.41 -14.51 4.59
C ILE A 263 -27.37 -13.51 4.08
N LEU A 264 -27.26 -12.32 4.70
CA LEU A 264 -26.31 -11.30 4.24
C LEU A 264 -24.85 -11.76 4.33
N LYS A 265 -24.49 -12.52 5.38
CA LYS A 265 -23.15 -13.12 5.52
C LYS A 265 -22.74 -14.03 4.35
N GLN A 266 -23.71 -14.53 3.60
CA GLN A 266 -23.51 -15.41 2.46
C GLN A 266 -23.51 -14.64 1.12
N CYS A 267 -23.61 -13.32 1.12
CA CYS A 267 -23.43 -12.52 -0.09
C CYS A 267 -22.03 -12.74 -0.68
N ASN A 268 -21.99 -12.88 -2.02
CA ASN A 268 -20.79 -13.20 -2.76
C ASN A 268 -20.49 -12.08 -3.77
N TYR A 269 -19.35 -11.44 -3.58
CA TYR A 269 -18.83 -10.37 -4.41
C TYR A 269 -17.31 -10.32 -4.37
N SER A 270 -16.71 -9.73 -5.40
CA SER A 270 -15.29 -9.43 -5.45
C SER A 270 -15.05 -8.08 -6.12
N VAL A 271 -14.23 -7.24 -5.47
CA VAL A 271 -13.79 -5.97 -6.04
C VAL A 271 -12.61 -6.20 -6.98
N GLY A 272 -12.72 -5.72 -8.22
CA GLY A 272 -11.66 -5.69 -9.23
C GLY A 272 -10.57 -4.66 -8.90
N ILE A 273 -9.69 -4.38 -9.87
CA ILE A 273 -8.67 -3.33 -9.72
C ILE A 273 -9.31 -1.96 -9.97
N PRO A 274 -9.23 -1.01 -9.03
CA PRO A 274 -9.75 0.33 -9.27
C PRO A 274 -8.95 1.08 -10.32
N HIS A 275 -9.63 1.90 -11.11
CA HIS A 275 -9.02 2.83 -12.06
C HIS A 275 -9.19 4.25 -11.57
N LYS A 276 -8.09 5.00 -11.52
CA LYS A 276 -8.09 6.40 -11.08
C LYS A 276 -8.79 7.27 -12.12
N VAL A 277 -9.75 8.08 -11.69
CA VAL A 277 -10.49 9.03 -12.56
C VAL A 277 -9.80 10.40 -12.54
N ASP A 278 -9.41 10.86 -11.35
CA ASP A 278 -8.68 12.11 -11.18
C ASP A 278 -7.76 12.06 -9.93
N ASN A 279 -7.12 13.18 -9.62
CA ASN A 279 -6.16 13.30 -8.53
C ASN A 279 -6.77 13.47 -7.12
N LEU A 280 -8.09 13.46 -6.95
CA LEU A 280 -8.82 13.76 -5.71
C LEU A 280 -9.57 12.54 -5.14
N PHE A 281 -8.86 11.44 -4.85
CA PHE A 281 -9.44 10.18 -4.34
C PHE A 281 -10.75 9.79 -5.07
N ASN A 282 -10.69 9.75 -6.40
CA ASN A 282 -11.82 9.35 -7.24
C ASN A 282 -11.41 8.18 -8.10
N TYR A 283 -12.08 7.05 -7.92
CA TYR A 283 -11.82 5.82 -8.64
C TYR A 283 -13.11 5.24 -9.21
N THR A 284 -13.00 4.44 -10.26
CA THR A 284 -14.02 3.46 -10.61
C THR A 284 -13.51 2.06 -10.31
N ALA A 285 -14.39 1.15 -9.92
CA ALA A 285 -14.05 -0.25 -9.74
C ALA A 285 -15.17 -1.14 -10.26
N ASP A 286 -14.79 -2.18 -11.00
CA ASP A 286 -15.72 -3.25 -11.34
C ASP A 286 -15.89 -4.19 -10.15
N VAL A 287 -17.13 -4.47 -9.78
CA VAL A 287 -17.49 -5.40 -8.73
C VAL A 287 -18.25 -6.55 -9.37
N SER A 288 -17.67 -7.75 -9.33
CA SER A 288 -18.38 -8.98 -9.70
C SER A 288 -19.27 -9.38 -8.53
N VAL A 289 -20.53 -9.68 -8.83
CA VAL A 289 -21.58 -9.97 -7.86
C VAL A 289 -22.28 -11.24 -8.30
N THR A 290 -22.41 -12.20 -7.38
CA THR A 290 -23.39 -13.29 -7.51
C THR A 290 -24.57 -12.95 -6.59
N PRO A 291 -25.69 -12.44 -7.12
CA PRO A 291 -26.79 -11.94 -6.31
C PRO A 291 -27.34 -12.99 -5.35
N ASN A 292 -27.47 -12.65 -4.07
CA ASN A 292 -28.14 -13.50 -3.10
C ASN A 292 -29.64 -13.18 -3.07
N ASN A 293 -30.43 -13.89 -3.88
CA ASN A 293 -31.87 -13.68 -4.01
C ASN A 293 -32.69 -14.22 -2.83
N SER A 294 -32.03 -14.70 -1.78
CA SER A 294 -32.66 -15.35 -0.63
C SER A 294 -33.72 -14.49 0.07
N VAL A 295 -33.45 -13.20 0.30
CA VAL A 295 -34.43 -12.30 0.94
C VAL A 295 -35.67 -12.13 0.06
N LYS A 296 -35.46 -11.84 -1.23
CA LYS A 296 -36.53 -11.72 -2.22
C LYS A 296 -37.38 -12.99 -2.31
N GLN A 297 -36.74 -14.16 -2.47
CA GLN A 297 -37.45 -15.44 -2.62
C GLN A 297 -38.14 -15.87 -1.32
N ALA A 298 -37.55 -15.60 -0.17
CA ALA A 298 -38.19 -15.83 1.12
C ALA A 298 -39.51 -15.04 1.24
N TYR A 299 -39.48 -13.76 0.86
CA TYR A 299 -40.67 -12.92 0.87
C TYR A 299 -41.73 -13.34 -0.17
N GLU A 300 -41.31 -13.69 -1.38
CA GLU A 300 -42.21 -14.19 -2.42
C GLU A 300 -42.89 -15.50 -1.99
N GLU A 301 -42.13 -16.43 -1.39
CA GLU A 301 -42.65 -17.70 -0.87
C GLU A 301 -43.64 -17.48 0.28
N PHE A 302 -43.34 -16.54 1.18
CA PHE A 302 -44.24 -16.18 2.27
C PHE A 302 -45.54 -15.55 1.73
N SER A 303 -45.42 -14.59 0.81
CA SER A 303 -46.55 -13.84 0.25
C SER A 303 -47.49 -14.69 -0.61
N ALA A 304 -47.01 -15.83 -1.13
CA ALA A 304 -47.84 -16.80 -1.86
C ALA A 304 -48.74 -17.65 -0.95
N ARG A 305 -48.57 -17.61 0.38
CA ARG A 305 -49.33 -18.41 1.34
C ARG A 305 -50.50 -17.60 1.93
N SER A 306 -51.49 -18.33 2.45
CA SER A 306 -52.60 -17.75 3.23
C SER A 306 -52.51 -18.24 4.66
N PHE A 307 -52.68 -17.32 5.62
CA PHE A 307 -52.57 -17.62 7.05
C PHE A 307 -53.86 -17.24 7.76
N TYR A 308 -54.23 -18.00 8.78
CA TYR A 308 -55.46 -17.78 9.55
C TYR A 308 -55.20 -17.19 10.94
N SER A 309 -53.93 -16.95 11.30
CA SER A 309 -53.52 -16.25 12.51
C SER A 309 -52.14 -15.60 12.37
N ILE A 310 -51.86 -14.57 13.19
CA ILE A 310 -50.54 -13.92 13.28
C ILE A 310 -49.48 -14.94 13.73
N GLU A 311 -49.84 -15.88 14.59
CA GLU A 311 -48.92 -16.89 15.09
C GLU A 311 -48.47 -17.85 13.99
N GLU A 312 -49.41 -18.35 13.19
CA GLU A 312 -49.14 -19.19 12.03
C GLU A 312 -48.28 -18.45 10.99
N ALA A 313 -48.61 -17.17 10.72
CA ALA A 313 -47.83 -16.32 9.83
C ALA A 313 -46.40 -16.09 10.36
N SER A 314 -46.25 -15.80 11.66
CA SER A 314 -44.96 -15.51 12.27
C SER A 314 -44.03 -16.73 12.26
N ALA A 315 -44.57 -17.92 12.56
CA ALA A 315 -43.83 -19.17 12.47
C ALA A 315 -43.36 -19.43 11.03
N ALA A 316 -44.27 -19.34 10.06
CA ALA A 316 -43.94 -19.58 8.67
C ALA A 316 -42.93 -18.57 8.11
N TYR A 317 -43.06 -17.29 8.46
CA TYR A 317 -42.12 -16.24 8.03
C TYR A 317 -40.69 -16.61 8.44
N VAL A 318 -40.47 -16.87 9.73
CA VAL A 318 -39.12 -17.19 10.23
C VAL A 318 -38.60 -18.52 9.68
N GLU A 319 -39.42 -19.55 9.60
CA GLU A 319 -39.00 -20.85 9.03
C GLU A 319 -38.58 -20.73 7.56
N ILE A 320 -39.25 -19.89 6.78
CA ILE A 320 -38.87 -19.63 5.38
C ILE A 320 -37.53 -18.89 5.33
N PHE A 321 -37.34 -17.84 6.14
CA PHE A 321 -36.06 -17.11 6.19
C PHE A 321 -34.91 -18.01 6.67
N GLU A 322 -35.13 -18.86 7.67
CA GLU A 322 -34.15 -19.85 8.13
C GLU A 322 -33.80 -20.88 7.05
N LYS A 323 -34.79 -21.32 6.25
CA LYS A 323 -34.56 -22.20 5.09
C LYS A 323 -33.61 -21.56 4.08
N TYR A 324 -33.84 -20.28 3.71
CA TYR A 324 -32.96 -19.59 2.78
C TYR A 324 -31.61 -19.18 3.40
N ALA A 325 -31.56 -18.94 4.71
CA ALA A 325 -30.31 -18.79 5.43
C ALA A 325 -29.47 -20.08 5.43
N ALA A 326 -30.10 -21.26 5.48
CA ALA A 326 -29.39 -22.54 5.42
C ALA A 326 -29.00 -22.96 3.99
N SER A 327 -29.72 -22.48 2.98
CA SER A 327 -29.53 -22.82 1.58
C SER A 327 -29.80 -21.60 0.69
N PRO A 328 -28.81 -20.69 0.53
CA PRO A 328 -29.00 -19.47 -0.23
C PRO A 328 -29.39 -19.71 -1.69
N ALA A 329 -30.24 -18.83 -2.21
CA ALA A 329 -30.66 -18.84 -3.60
C ALA A 329 -29.87 -17.83 -4.42
N TYR A 330 -28.80 -18.29 -5.09
CA TYR A 330 -27.95 -17.43 -5.91
C TYR A 330 -28.50 -17.19 -7.31
N GLY A 331 -28.31 -15.98 -7.82
CA GLY A 331 -28.53 -15.63 -9.23
C GLY A 331 -27.31 -15.94 -10.10
N GLU A 332 -27.41 -15.56 -11.38
CA GLU A 332 -26.25 -15.56 -12.27
C GLU A 332 -25.29 -14.42 -11.91
N GLU A 333 -23.99 -14.66 -12.05
CA GLU A 333 -22.96 -13.65 -11.82
C GLU A 333 -23.12 -12.48 -12.80
N THR A 334 -22.96 -11.27 -12.29
CA THR A 334 -22.96 -10.03 -13.06
C THR A 334 -21.83 -9.12 -12.58
N THR A 335 -21.49 -8.10 -13.36
CA THR A 335 -20.48 -7.10 -13.01
C THR A 335 -21.11 -5.71 -13.02
N MET A 336 -20.79 -4.91 -12.02
CA MET A 336 -21.19 -3.52 -11.92
C MET A 336 -19.97 -2.63 -11.72
N THR A 337 -19.84 -1.59 -12.53
CA THR A 337 -18.86 -0.52 -12.31
C THR A 337 -19.44 0.47 -11.31
N VAL A 338 -18.70 0.77 -10.25
CA VAL A 338 -19.09 1.75 -9.22
C VAL A 338 -18.06 2.85 -9.08
N GLU A 339 -18.51 4.07 -8.78
CA GLU A 339 -17.64 5.15 -8.34
C GLU A 339 -17.27 5.01 -6.86
N LEU A 340 -15.98 5.10 -6.57
CA LEU A 340 -15.43 5.19 -5.23
C LEU A 340 -14.80 6.57 -5.03
N SER A 341 -15.51 7.40 -4.26
CA SER A 341 -15.09 8.72 -3.82
C SER A 341 -15.59 8.95 -2.39
N LEU A 342 -15.06 9.97 -1.70
CA LEU A 342 -15.60 10.34 -0.39
C LEU A 342 -17.09 10.67 -0.47
N SER A 343 -17.51 11.33 -1.56
CA SER A 343 -18.92 11.65 -1.81
C SER A 343 -19.75 10.39 -2.04
N SER A 344 -19.27 9.42 -2.81
CA SER A 344 -20.04 8.18 -3.06
C SER A 344 -20.20 7.35 -1.79
N ILE A 345 -19.18 7.29 -0.92
CA ILE A 345 -19.25 6.61 0.38
C ILE A 345 -20.28 7.28 1.30
N LEU A 346 -20.29 8.62 1.37
CA LEU A 346 -21.24 9.37 2.20
C LEU A 346 -22.68 9.23 1.71
N ALA A 347 -22.88 9.19 0.38
CA ALA A 347 -24.18 9.00 -0.25
C ALA A 347 -24.57 7.52 -0.41
N SER A 348 -23.84 6.59 0.19
CA SER A 348 -24.01 5.15 -0.06
C SER A 348 -25.40 4.59 0.30
N GLN A 349 -26.10 5.24 1.23
CA GLN A 349 -27.46 4.90 1.63
C GLN A 349 -28.53 5.72 0.89
N GLU A 350 -28.14 6.70 0.07
CA GLU A 350 -29.07 7.50 -0.70
C GLU A 350 -29.61 6.69 -1.89
N ALA A 351 -30.93 6.60 -1.99
CA ALA A 351 -31.60 5.88 -3.06
C ALA A 351 -31.13 6.37 -4.43
N GLY A 352 -30.63 5.43 -5.24
CA GLY A 352 -30.14 5.69 -6.58
C GLY A 352 -28.64 6.04 -6.68
N SER A 353 -27.90 6.13 -5.58
CA SER A 353 -26.44 6.17 -5.61
C SER A 353 -25.85 4.86 -6.12
N ASP A 354 -24.61 4.88 -6.60
CA ASP A 354 -23.98 3.68 -7.18
C ASP A 354 -23.77 2.58 -6.14
N LEU A 355 -23.34 2.93 -4.92
CA LEU A 355 -23.18 1.97 -3.83
C LEU A 355 -24.53 1.43 -3.33
N TYR A 356 -25.60 2.24 -3.35
CA TYR A 356 -26.95 1.76 -3.07
C TYR A 356 -27.40 0.71 -4.08
N LYS A 357 -27.27 1.01 -5.39
CA LYS A 357 -27.60 0.07 -6.47
C LYS A 357 -26.74 -1.19 -6.43
N LEU A 358 -25.46 -1.06 -6.07
CA LEU A 358 -24.59 -2.22 -5.85
C LEU A 358 -25.13 -3.08 -4.72
N GLY A 359 -25.60 -2.48 -3.62
CA GLY A 359 -26.24 -3.20 -2.53
C GLY A 359 -27.50 -3.95 -2.96
N GLU A 360 -28.36 -3.31 -3.75
CA GLU A 360 -29.55 -3.93 -4.34
C GLU A 360 -29.20 -5.12 -5.25
N ALA A 361 -28.09 -5.04 -5.99
CA ALA A 361 -27.61 -6.13 -6.83
C ALA A 361 -27.01 -7.29 -6.01
N ILE A 362 -26.29 -6.98 -4.91
CA ILE A 362 -25.69 -7.97 -4.02
C ILE A 362 -26.75 -8.77 -3.27
N CYS A 363 -27.73 -8.10 -2.69
CA CYS A 363 -28.82 -8.72 -1.95
C CYS A 363 -30.16 -8.09 -2.32
N PRO A 364 -30.80 -8.55 -3.42
CA PRO A 364 -32.09 -8.03 -3.84
C PRO A 364 -33.16 -8.21 -2.77
N VAL A 365 -33.88 -7.13 -2.47
CA VAL A 365 -35.05 -7.11 -1.59
C VAL A 365 -36.33 -6.90 -2.40
N PRO A 366 -37.50 -7.34 -1.91
CA PRO A 366 -38.79 -7.02 -2.53
C PRO A 366 -39.03 -5.51 -2.61
N GLN A 367 -39.64 -5.04 -3.69
CA GLN A 367 -40.08 -3.64 -3.85
C GLN A 367 -41.47 -3.38 -3.29
#